data_AF-K1REW5-F1
#
_entry.id   AF-K1REW5-F1
#
_cell.length_a   1.000
_cell.length_b   1.000
_cell.length_c   1.000
_cell.angle_alpha   90.00
_cell.angle_beta   90.00
_cell.angle_gamma   90.00
#
_symmetry.space_group_name_H-M   'P 1'
#
loop_
_entity.id
_entity.type
_entity.pdbx_description
1 polymer ?
#
loop_
_entity_poly.entity_id
_entity_poly.type
_entity_poly.pdbx_seq_one_letter_code
_entity_poly.pdbx_strand_id
1 'polypeptide(L)'
;MMNRKEFYEYVKDNVKEYLPESYKDAEIKLQEVEKNNGLKLTGITIPNGDQRIVPTVYLDSLYQEYIHGKDVDSCVGDVADIRIEAQGKAEFFDMGVPDILDYEKMKDKLQMRICDKEWNT
;
A
#
# COMPACT_ATOMS: atom_id res chain seq x y z
N MET A 1 -9.92 8.43 -22.01
CA MET A 1 -9.83 8.01 -20.60
C MET A 1 -9.47 6.54 -20.59
N MET A 2 -8.43 6.18 -19.87
CA MET A 2 -8.03 4.79 -19.66
C MET A 2 -9.10 4.07 -18.84
N ASN A 3 -9.35 2.80 -19.16
CA ASN A 3 -10.16 1.95 -18.30
C ASN A 3 -9.37 1.52 -17.06
N ARG A 4 -10.06 0.96 -16.06
CA ARG A 4 -9.45 0.56 -14.79
C ARG A 4 -8.24 -0.36 -14.94
N LYS A 5 -8.28 -1.32 -15.87
CA LYS A 5 -7.17 -2.26 -16.09
C LYS A 5 -5.98 -1.57 -16.77
N GLU A 6 -6.25 -0.71 -17.75
CA GLU A 6 -5.22 0.10 -18.42
C GLU A 6 -4.53 1.03 -17.44
N PHE A 7 -5.28 1.66 -16.53
CA PHE A 7 -4.72 2.50 -15.47
C PHE A 7 -3.79 1.70 -14.54
N TYR A 8 -4.19 0.49 -14.13
CA TYR A 8 -3.35 -0.33 -13.24
C TYR A 8 -2.04 -0.80 -13.89
N GLU A 9 -2.09 -1.21 -15.16
CA GLU A 9 -0.88 -1.56 -15.91
C GLU A 9 -0.01 -0.32 -16.14
N TYR A 10 -0.61 0.82 -16.49
CA TYR A 10 0.13 2.07 -16.66
C TYR A 10 0.86 2.47 -15.38
N VAL A 11 0.20 2.44 -14.23
CA VAL A 11 0.85 2.74 -12.95
C VAL A 11 1.98 1.77 -12.66
N LYS A 12 1.78 0.47 -12.88
CA LYS A 12 2.81 -0.56 -12.68
C LYS A 12 4.03 -0.34 -13.55
N ASP A 13 3.84 0.05 -14.81
CA ASP A 13 4.93 0.24 -15.77
C ASP A 13 5.70 1.54 -15.51
N ASN A 14 5.03 2.61 -15.05
CA ASN A 14 5.64 3.92 -14.88
C ASN A 14 6.14 4.20 -13.45
N VAL A 15 5.59 3.56 -12.41
CA VAL A 15 5.94 3.85 -11.00
C VAL A 15 7.43 3.65 -10.70
N LYS A 16 8.13 2.79 -11.46
CA LYS A 16 9.58 2.60 -11.31
C LYS A 16 10.39 3.86 -11.60
N GLU A 17 9.91 4.73 -12.48
CA GLU A 17 10.61 5.97 -12.85
C GLU A 17 10.55 7.03 -11.73
N TYR A 18 9.55 6.92 -10.85
CA TYR A 18 9.32 7.81 -9.72
C TYR A 18 9.95 7.29 -8.42
N LEU A 19 10.47 6.05 -8.43
CA LEU A 19 11.06 5.43 -7.25
C LEU A 19 12.59 5.58 -7.22
N PRO A 20 13.20 5.57 -6.02
CA PRO A 20 14.65 5.58 -5.88
C PRO A 20 15.33 4.39 -6.57
N GLU A 21 16.62 4.53 -6.90
CA GLU A 21 17.40 3.51 -7.60
C GLU A 21 17.43 2.14 -6.88
N SER A 22 17.19 2.10 -5.56
CA SER A 22 17.05 0.87 -4.79
C SER A 22 15.92 -0.05 -5.29
N TYR A 23 14.91 0.51 -5.97
CA TYR A 23 13.74 -0.20 -6.49
C TYR A 23 13.88 -0.62 -7.95
N LYS A 24 15.01 -0.37 -8.60
CA LYS A 24 15.21 -0.63 -10.02
C LYS A 24 14.95 -2.10 -10.38
N ASP A 25 15.44 -3.00 -9.54
CA ASP A 25 15.28 -4.45 -9.69
C ASP A 25 14.01 -4.99 -9.01
N ALA A 26 13.12 -4.12 -8.50
CA ALA A 26 11.90 -4.55 -7.84
C ALA A 26 10.93 -5.24 -8.81
N GLU A 27 10.47 -6.43 -8.43
CA GLU A 27 9.40 -7.13 -9.14
C GLU A 27 8.04 -6.62 -8.63
N ILE A 28 7.44 -5.71 -9.39
CA ILE A 28 6.13 -5.12 -9.03
C ILE A 28 5.02 -6.13 -9.27
N LYS A 29 4.18 -6.32 -8.26
CA LYS A 29 3.05 -7.27 -8.30
C LYS A 29 1.74 -6.53 -8.08
N LEU A 30 0.76 -6.85 -8.92
CA LEU A 30 -0.63 -6.48 -8.70
C LEU A 30 -1.35 -7.64 -8.00
N GLN A 31 -2.08 -7.34 -6.94
CA GLN A 31 -2.83 -8.32 -6.17
C GLN A 31 -4.26 -7.84 -5.96
N GLU A 32 -5.23 -8.71 -6.24
CA GLU A 32 -6.61 -8.46 -5.82
C GLU A 32 -6.80 -8.93 -4.38
N VAL A 33 -7.22 -8.01 -3.52
CA VAL A 33 -7.50 -8.25 -2.11
C VAL A 33 -9.00 -8.06 -1.89
N GLU A 34 -9.66 -9.09 -1.39
CA GLU A 34 -11.03 -8.98 -0.92
C GLU A 34 -11.01 -8.49 0.52
N LYS A 35 -11.50 -7.26 0.77
CA LYS A 35 -11.71 -6.79 2.14
C LYS A 35 -12.82 -7.59 2.80
N ASN A 36 -12.78 -7.69 4.13
CA ASN A 36 -13.75 -8.44 4.95
C ASN A 36 -15.23 -8.05 4.77
N ASN A 37 -15.51 -6.97 4.05
CA ASN A 37 -16.85 -6.50 3.68
C ASN A 37 -17.28 -6.90 2.24
N GLY A 38 -16.53 -7.79 1.56
CA GLY A 38 -16.81 -8.24 0.19
C GLY A 38 -16.33 -7.29 -0.91
N LEU A 39 -15.61 -6.22 -0.55
CA LEU A 39 -15.11 -5.23 -1.51
C LEU A 39 -13.77 -5.70 -2.09
N LYS A 40 -13.74 -5.91 -3.41
CA LYS A 40 -12.53 -6.30 -4.14
C LYS A 40 -11.72 -5.06 -4.50
N LEU A 41 -10.53 -4.94 -3.91
CA LEU A 41 -9.57 -3.88 -4.19
C LEU A 41 -8.37 -4.47 -4.92
N THR A 42 -7.84 -3.74 -5.90
CA THR A 42 -6.57 -4.04 -6.53
C THR A 42 -5.47 -3.24 -5.84
N GLY A 43 -4.54 -3.95 -5.22
CA GLY A 43 -3.35 -3.41 -4.61
C GLY A 43 -2.12 -3.60 -5.51
N ILE A 44 -1.17 -2.68 -5.41
CA ILE A 44 0.18 -2.79 -5.96
C ILE A 44 1.16 -2.99 -4.82
N THR A 45 2.07 -3.95 -5.00
CA THR A 45 3.10 -4.32 -4.03
C THR A 45 4.45 -4.17 -4.72
N ILE A 46 5.32 -3.34 -4.13
CA ILE A 46 6.63 -2.97 -4.70
C ILE A 46 7.71 -3.36 -3.68
N PRO A 47 8.33 -4.55 -3.77
CA PRO A 47 9.37 -4.97 -2.83
C PRO A 47 10.65 -4.14 -3.02
N ASN A 48 11.38 -3.91 -1.93
CA ASN A 48 12.73 -3.32 -1.95
C ASN A 48 13.73 -4.34 -1.37
N GLY A 49 14.54 -4.96 -2.23
CA GLY A 49 15.45 -6.04 -1.80
C GLY A 49 14.73 -7.20 -1.09
N ASP A 50 15.31 -7.69 0.01
CA ASP A 50 14.81 -8.83 0.80
C ASP A 50 13.81 -8.43 1.91
N GLN A 51 13.04 -7.36 1.72
CA GLN A 51 12.04 -6.91 2.70
C GLN A 51 11.01 -8.02 3.02
N ARG A 52 10.90 -8.37 4.30
CA ARG A 52 9.91 -9.35 4.78
C ARG A 52 8.48 -8.82 4.76
N ILE A 53 8.30 -7.53 5.06
CA ILE A 53 7.01 -6.86 5.03
C ILE A 53 7.04 -5.84 3.89
N VAL A 54 6.18 -6.06 2.90
CA VAL A 54 6.04 -5.15 1.77
C VAL A 54 4.67 -4.48 1.88
N PRO A 55 4.61 -3.15 2.03
CA PRO A 55 3.35 -2.43 2.02
C PRO A 55 2.60 -2.61 0.70
N THR A 56 1.28 -2.75 0.79
CA THR A 56 0.39 -2.76 -0.37
C THR A 56 -0.30 -1.40 -0.51
N VAL A 57 -0.22 -0.80 -1.68
CA VAL A 57 -0.89 0.47 -2.02
C VAL A 57 -2.14 0.17 -2.83
N TYR A 58 -3.30 0.68 -2.45
CA TYR A 58 -4.56 0.42 -3.16
C TYR A 58 -4.74 1.38 -4.33
N LEU A 59 -4.92 0.83 -5.53
CA LEU A 59 -5.05 1.59 -6.76
C LEU A 59 -6.47 2.08 -7.04
N ASP A 60 -7.50 1.44 -6.47
CA ASP A 60 -8.89 1.83 -6.73
C ASP A 60 -9.20 3.27 -6.31
N SER A 61 -8.68 3.71 -5.15
CA SER A 61 -8.87 5.10 -4.68
C SER A 61 -8.22 6.11 -5.64
N LEU A 62 -7.02 5.79 -6.13
CA LEU A 62 -6.29 6.65 -7.08
C LEU A 62 -6.95 6.66 -8.46
N TYR A 63 -7.53 5.52 -8.87
CA TYR A 63 -8.36 5.46 -10.08
C TYR A 63 -9.60 6.34 -9.96
N GLN A 64 -10.23 6.41 -8.77
CA GLN A 64 -11.30 7.37 -8.54
C GLN A 64 -10.80 8.80 -8.73
N GLU A 65 -9.63 9.18 -8.22
CA GLU A 65 -9.11 10.54 -8.44
C GLU A 65 -8.83 10.84 -9.93
N TYR A 66 -8.29 9.86 -10.67
CA TYR A 66 -8.08 9.97 -12.12
C TYR A 66 -9.39 10.24 -12.88
N ILE A 67 -10.47 9.50 -12.60
CA ILE A 67 -11.76 9.74 -13.27
C ILE A 67 -12.37 11.10 -12.92
N HIS A 68 -12.02 11.67 -11.76
CA HIS A 68 -12.43 13.01 -11.35
C HIS A 68 -11.56 14.12 -11.98
N GLY A 69 -10.63 13.77 -12.86
CA GLY A 69 -9.85 14.72 -13.65
C GLY A 69 -8.41 14.93 -13.14
N LYS A 70 -7.93 14.13 -12.19
CA LYS A 70 -6.51 14.11 -11.82
C LYS A 70 -5.68 13.55 -12.97
N ASP A 71 -4.53 14.14 -13.19
CA ASP A 71 -3.59 13.69 -14.21
C ASP A 71 -2.99 12.31 -13.84
N VAL A 72 -2.76 11.47 -14.85
CA VAL A 72 -2.31 10.08 -14.63
C VAL A 72 -0.89 10.04 -14.07
N ASP A 73 0.01 10.92 -14.53
CA ASP A 73 1.39 10.97 -14.04
C ASP A 73 1.44 11.43 -12.58
N SER A 74 0.53 12.34 -12.20
CA SER A 74 0.34 12.72 -10.80
C SER A 74 -0.06 11.51 -9.95
N CYS A 75 -1.00 10.68 -10.42
CA CYS A 75 -1.39 9.45 -9.71
C CYS A 75 -0.22 8.46 -9.55
N VAL A 76 0.67 8.36 -10.56
CA VAL A 76 1.87 7.50 -10.46
C VAL A 76 2.82 8.03 -9.38
N GLY A 77 3.02 9.35 -9.34
CA GLY A 77 3.78 10.02 -8.29
C GLY A 77 3.23 9.73 -6.90
N ASP A 78 1.91 9.82 -6.71
CA ASP A 78 1.30 9.52 -5.41
C ASP A 78 1.55 8.07 -4.96
N VAL A 79 1.54 7.10 -5.88
CA VAL A 79 1.85 5.70 -5.53
C VAL A 79 3.28 5.58 -5.03
N ALA A 80 4.23 6.25 -5.68
CA ALA A 80 5.63 6.26 -5.26
C ALA A 80 5.78 6.91 -3.88
N ASP A 81 5.14 8.07 -3.65
CA ASP A 81 5.16 8.77 -2.37
C ASP A 81 4.55 7.93 -1.25
N ILE A 82 3.36 7.36 -1.46
CA ILE A 82 2.71 6.46 -0.50
C ILE A 82 3.61 5.25 -0.21
N ARG A 83 4.30 4.70 -1.21
CA ARG A 83 5.21 3.56 -1.03
C ARG A 83 6.44 3.92 -0.19
N ILE A 84 7.03 5.10 -0.41
CA ILE A 84 8.18 5.62 0.35
C ILE A 84 7.77 5.91 1.79
N GLU A 85 6.64 6.60 2.00
CA GLU A 85 6.11 6.86 3.33
C GLU A 85 5.77 5.57 4.09
N ALA A 86 5.14 4.61 3.40
CA ALA A 86 4.80 3.32 3.98
C ALA A 86 6.05 2.51 4.31
N GLN A 87 7.14 2.66 3.55
CA GLN A 87 8.45 2.09 3.91
C GLN A 87 8.96 2.68 5.22
N GLY A 88 8.99 4.00 5.36
CA GLY A 88 9.46 4.65 6.58
C GLY A 88 8.66 4.21 7.81
N LYS A 89 7.35 3.98 7.66
CA LYS A 89 6.50 3.39 8.70
C LYS A 89 6.80 1.91 8.93
N ALA A 90 7.00 1.12 7.87
CA ALA A 90 7.28 -0.32 7.95
C ALA A 90 8.66 -0.61 8.55
N GLU A 91 9.69 0.19 8.27
CA GLU A 91 11.01 0.13 8.91
C GLU A 91 10.93 0.45 10.41
N PHE A 92 9.99 1.32 10.79
CA PHE A 92 9.64 1.55 12.19
C PHE A 92 9.08 0.30 12.87
N PHE A 93 8.30 -0.50 12.13
CA PHE A 93 7.87 -1.82 12.60
C PHE A 93 9.04 -2.82 12.58
N ASP A 94 9.90 -2.83 11.56
CA ASP A 94 10.99 -3.80 11.39
C ASP A 94 12.06 -3.70 12.51
N MET A 95 12.18 -2.56 13.17
CA MET A 95 12.91 -2.43 14.45
C MET A 95 12.26 -3.19 15.64
N GLY A 96 11.10 -3.84 15.45
CA GLY A 96 10.33 -4.54 16.49
C GLY A 96 9.34 -5.61 16.00
N VAL A 97 9.33 -6.03 14.73
CA VAL A 97 8.44 -7.11 14.23
C VAL A 97 8.62 -8.44 14.98
N PRO A 98 9.84 -8.86 15.40
CA PRO A 98 9.97 -10.04 16.25
C PRO A 98 9.21 -9.89 17.57
N ASP A 99 9.11 -8.66 18.08
CA ASP A 99 8.49 -8.35 19.38
C ASP A 99 6.98 -8.17 19.28
N ILE A 100 6.40 -7.88 18.11
CA ILE A 100 4.93 -7.69 18.00
C ILE A 100 4.15 -9.00 18.21
N LEU A 101 4.78 -10.14 17.90
CA LEU A 101 4.21 -11.47 18.15
C LEU A 101 4.48 -11.96 19.58
N ASP A 102 5.38 -11.30 20.32
CA ASP A 102 5.69 -11.60 21.70
C ASP A 102 4.74 -10.81 22.63
N TYR A 103 3.72 -11.51 23.14
CA TYR A 103 2.72 -10.93 24.01
C TYR A 103 3.33 -10.22 25.24
N GLU A 104 4.39 -10.78 25.84
CA GLU A 104 4.98 -10.22 27.06
C GLU A 104 5.62 -8.86 26.80
N LYS A 105 6.15 -8.62 25.60
CA LYS A 105 6.74 -7.34 25.21
C LYS A 105 5.71 -6.31 24.75
N MET A 106 4.54 -6.77 24.30
CA MET A 106 3.49 -5.91 23.75
C MET A 106 2.38 -5.55 24.73
N LYS A 107 2.16 -6.33 25.79
CA LYS A 107 1.01 -6.13 26.71
C LYS A 107 0.88 -4.70 27.22
N ASP A 108 1.99 -4.04 27.54
CA ASP A 108 2.00 -2.67 28.07
C ASP A 108 1.83 -1.58 26.99
N LYS A 109 1.92 -1.96 25.71
CA LYS A 109 1.74 -1.09 24.54
C LYS A 109 0.34 -1.23 23.92
N LEU A 110 -0.47 -2.19 24.36
CA LEU A 110 -1.82 -2.42 23.85
C LEU A 110 -2.80 -1.41 24.45
N GLN A 111 -3.60 -0.77 23.60
CA GLN A 111 -4.70 0.09 24.03
C GLN A 111 -6.04 -0.53 23.65
N MET A 112 -6.92 -0.70 24.63
CA MET A 112 -8.30 -1.10 24.37
C MET A 112 -9.13 0.10 23.91
N ARG A 113 -9.79 -0.04 22.76
CA ARG A 113 -10.80 0.91 22.28
C ARG A 113 -12.12 0.16 22.09
N ILE A 114 -13.17 0.66 22.72
CA ILE A 114 -14.53 0.18 22.46
C ILE A 114 -15.00 0.84 21.17
N CYS A 115 -15.38 0.04 20.18
CA CYS A 115 -15.98 0.51 18.94
C CYS A 115 -17.46 0.12 18.94
N ASP A 116 -18.35 1.11 18.82
CA ASP A 116 -19.78 0.87 18.64
C ASP A 116 -20.04 0.20 17.29
N LYS A 117 -20.92 -0.81 17.28
CA LYS A 117 -21.27 -1.56 16.07
C LYS A 117 -21.81 -0.65 14.96
N GLU A 118 -22.52 0.41 15.33
CA GLU A 118 -23.13 1.36 14.40
C GLU A 118 -22.11 2.15 13.57
N TRP A 119 -20.87 2.31 14.08
CA TRP A 119 -19.78 3.02 13.38
C TRP A 119 -18.96 2.11 12.44
N ASN A 120 -19.28 0.82 12.35
CA ASN A 120 -18.61 -0.16 11.50
C ASN A 120 -19.46 -0.57 10.27
N THR A 121 -20.42 0.26 9.86
CA THR A 121 -21.28 0.02 8.69
C THR A 121 -20.83 0.81 7.48
#